data_AF-A0A9W4XIT0-F1
#
_entry.id   AF-A0A9W4XIT0-F1
#
_cell.length_a   1.000
_cell.length_b   1.000
_cell.length_c   1.000
_cell.angle_alpha   90.00
_cell.angle_beta   90.00
_cell.angle_gamma   90.00
#
_symmetry.space_group_name_H-M   'P 1'
#
loop_
_entity.id
_entity.type
_entity.pdbx_description
1 polymer ?
#
loop_
_entity_poly.entity_id
_entity_poly.type
_entity_poly.pdbx_seq_one_letter_code
_entity_poly.pdbx_strand_id
1 'polypeptide(L)'
;MNSVAIRVADNYYKLEFTQDKVSQLAIPSPSSLKLQINLILNDKKLNIMDSEYNELIYEIANRFKKFFTFLSYNIAININENDNDRSFGLDCSCQVFNEPTITEHLRLLTINLYLVTSLPTFEFDDLIENWNYLLSSWYLYIETQFPFCFSYIGRSYTKMNLFWYKKLMIDVFEIEDFEVVKILEILYNEIIEKYTVAKLLTTNNKLSRYDETFKRRDRYTTSVVKSYPVRILKDEELD
;
A
#
# COMPACT_ATOMS: atom_id res chain seq x y z
N MET A 1 10.14 -11.08 -2.45
CA MET A 1 9.58 -9.86 -3.08
C MET A 1 8.10 -10.12 -3.30
N ASN A 2 7.23 -9.23 -2.83
CA ASN A 2 5.79 -9.39 -3.00
C ASN A 2 5.35 -8.58 -4.22
N SER A 3 4.53 -9.16 -5.09
CA SER A 3 4.10 -8.51 -6.32
C SER A 3 2.67 -8.84 -6.69
N VAL A 4 1.99 -7.88 -7.32
CA VAL A 4 0.67 -8.05 -7.96
C VAL A 4 0.83 -7.72 -9.44
N ALA A 5 0.22 -8.51 -10.32
CA ALA A 5 0.31 -8.28 -11.75
C ALA A 5 -1.01 -8.52 -12.46
N ILE A 6 -1.21 -7.80 -13.56
CA ILE A 6 -2.34 -7.96 -14.48
C ILE A 6 -1.83 -7.91 -15.92
N ARG A 7 -2.55 -8.59 -16.81
CA ARG A 7 -2.34 -8.48 -18.26
C ARG A 7 -3.61 -7.92 -18.88
N VAL A 8 -3.47 -6.89 -19.70
CA VAL A 8 -4.56 -6.29 -20.47
C VAL A 8 -4.15 -6.29 -21.93
N ALA A 9 -4.83 -7.12 -22.73
CA ALA A 9 -4.41 -7.45 -24.09
C ALA A 9 -2.93 -7.89 -24.13
N ASP A 10 -2.07 -7.13 -24.81
CA ASP A 10 -0.64 -7.41 -24.94
C ASP A 10 0.25 -6.62 -23.97
N ASN A 11 -0.37 -5.81 -23.11
CA ASN A 11 0.33 -5.04 -22.09
C ASN A 11 0.36 -5.79 -20.76
N TYR A 12 1.51 -5.78 -20.11
CA TYR A 12 1.71 -6.38 -18.80
C TYR A 12 2.02 -5.30 -17.77
N TYR A 13 1.20 -5.22 -16.72
CA TYR A 13 1.37 -4.29 -15.62
C TYR A 13 1.71 -5.07 -14.35
N LYS A 14 2.69 -4.59 -13.59
CA LYS A 14 3.10 -5.21 -12.33
C LYS A 14 3.39 -4.14 -11.29
N LEU A 15 2.97 -4.40 -10.06
CA LEU A 15 3.36 -3.65 -8.88
C LEU A 15 4.21 -4.58 -8.02
N GLU A 16 5.45 -4.18 -7.77
CA GLU A 16 6.29 -4.78 -6.72
C GLU A 16 6.44 -3.82 -5.57
N PHE A 17 6.62 -4.36 -4.37
CA PHE A 17 6.93 -3.53 -3.22
C PHE A 17 7.90 -4.22 -2.27
N THR A 18 8.66 -3.38 -1.59
CA THR A 18 9.59 -3.78 -0.53
C THR A 18 9.49 -2.79 0.61
N GLN A 19 9.59 -3.28 1.83
CA GLN A 19 9.53 -2.48 3.03
C GLN A 19 10.73 -2.78 3.93
N ASP A 20 10.98 -1.90 4.89
CA ASP A 20 11.89 -2.19 6.00
C ASP A 20 11.48 -3.49 6.71
N LYS A 21 12.48 -4.22 7.22
CA LYS A 21 12.24 -5.43 8.02
C LYS A 21 11.74 -5.02 9.41
N VAL A 22 10.42 -4.98 9.57
CA VAL A 22 9.73 -4.62 10.81
C VAL A 22 8.61 -5.62 11.12
N SER A 23 8.19 -5.71 12.38
CA SER A 23 7.03 -6.54 12.75
C SER A 23 5.72 -5.98 12.18
N GLN A 24 4.69 -6.81 12.14
CA GLN A 24 3.33 -6.40 11.72
C GLN A 24 2.68 -5.40 12.69
N LEU A 25 3.22 -5.29 13.91
CA LEU A 25 2.80 -4.33 14.93
C LEU A 25 3.44 -2.95 14.74
N ALA A 26 4.34 -2.80 13.78
CA ALA A 26 4.98 -1.53 13.50
C ALA A 26 3.93 -0.46 13.19
N ILE A 27 4.16 0.73 13.75
CA ILE A 27 3.39 1.92 13.42
C ILE A 27 4.17 2.79 12.42
N PRO A 28 3.55 3.80 11.78
CA PRO A 28 4.29 4.75 10.97
C PRO A 28 5.36 5.45 11.80
N SER A 29 6.52 5.70 11.21
CA SER A 29 7.55 6.50 11.85
C SER A 29 7.02 7.87 12.29
N PRO A 30 7.28 8.31 13.54
CA PRO A 30 6.81 9.59 14.05
C PRO A 30 7.44 10.78 13.32
N SER A 31 8.63 10.60 12.73
CA SER A 31 9.30 11.63 11.94
C SER A 31 8.87 11.69 10.47
N SER A 32 8.41 10.57 9.89
CA SER A 32 7.72 10.41 8.59
C SER A 32 7.93 9.00 8.03
N LEU A 33 6.89 8.41 7.48
CA LEU A 33 6.99 7.26 6.58
C LEU A 33 7.36 7.77 5.19
N LYS A 34 8.46 7.28 4.62
CA LYS A 34 8.89 7.58 3.26
C LYS A 34 8.37 6.53 2.30
N LEU A 35 7.71 6.98 1.24
CA LEU A 35 7.35 6.15 0.10
C LEU A 35 8.25 6.50 -1.07
N GLN A 36 8.98 5.54 -1.60
CA GLN A 36 9.77 5.68 -2.81
C GLN A 36 9.04 5.02 -3.95
N ILE A 37 8.78 5.75 -5.03
CA ILE A 37 7.99 5.24 -6.16
C ILE A 37 8.85 5.26 -7.41
N ASN A 38 9.00 4.09 -8.03
CA ASN A 38 9.70 3.87 -9.28
C ASN A 38 8.69 3.53 -10.36
N LEU A 39 8.69 4.28 -11.45
CA LEU A 39 7.94 3.97 -12.65
C LEU A 39 8.90 3.34 -13.65
N ILE A 40 8.56 2.17 -14.16
CA ILE A 40 9.45 1.35 -15.00
C ILE A 40 8.69 0.96 -16.26
N LEU A 41 9.13 1.48 -17.40
CA LEU A 41 8.54 1.21 -18.71
C LEU A 41 9.53 0.40 -19.54
N ASN A 42 9.17 -0.82 -19.95
CA ASN A 42 10.05 -1.72 -20.72
C ASN A 42 11.45 -1.83 -20.08
N ASP A 43 11.49 -2.07 -18.77
CA ASP A 43 12.69 -2.15 -17.93
C ASP A 43 13.53 -0.86 -17.82
N LYS A 44 13.10 0.24 -18.42
CA LYS A 44 13.67 1.58 -18.22
C LYS A 44 12.95 2.29 -17.08
N LYS A 45 13.67 2.62 -16.01
CA LYS A 45 13.16 3.51 -14.96
C LYS A 45 12.96 4.92 -15.53
N LEU A 46 11.76 5.47 -15.36
CA LEU A 46 11.45 6.84 -15.75
C LEU A 46 12.10 7.82 -14.76
N ASN A 47 12.66 8.88 -15.32
CA ASN A 47 13.35 9.93 -14.58
C ASN A 47 12.79 11.29 -14.98
N ILE A 48 12.67 12.20 -14.02
CA ILE A 48 12.14 13.56 -14.23
C ILE A 48 13.05 14.44 -15.11
N MET A 49 14.34 14.10 -15.20
CA MET A 49 15.31 14.74 -16.09
C MET A 49 15.02 14.51 -17.57
N ASP A 50 14.25 13.47 -17.88
CA ASP A 50 13.75 13.22 -19.22
C ASP A 50 12.49 14.09 -19.42
N SER A 51 12.63 15.18 -20.18
CA SER A 51 11.57 16.18 -20.36
C SER A 51 10.27 15.59 -20.88
N GLU A 52 10.34 14.45 -21.58
CA GLU A 52 9.19 13.72 -22.11
C GLU A 52 8.33 13.09 -21.00
N TYR A 53 8.90 12.79 -19.83
CA TYR A 53 8.21 12.09 -18.74
C TYR A 53 7.97 12.96 -17.50
N ASN A 54 8.43 14.22 -17.50
CA ASN A 54 8.31 15.11 -16.37
C ASN A 54 6.83 15.33 -15.97
N GLU A 55 5.98 15.75 -16.92
CA GLU A 55 4.55 15.97 -16.69
C GLU A 55 3.84 14.69 -16.21
N LEU A 56 4.19 13.55 -16.83
CA LEU A 56 3.69 12.22 -16.47
C LEU A 56 3.99 11.89 -15.00
N ILE A 57 5.24 12.06 -14.57
CA ILE A 57 5.69 11.79 -13.20
C ILE A 57 4.94 12.67 -12.20
N TYR A 58 4.81 13.97 -12.46
CA TYR A 58 4.07 14.88 -11.59
C TYR A 58 2.58 14.50 -11.49
N GLU A 59 1.95 14.12 -12.60
CA GLU A 59 0.55 13.73 -12.58
C GLU A 59 0.32 12.46 -11.77
N ILE A 60 1.17 11.44 -11.95
CA ILE A 60 1.12 10.20 -11.15
C ILE A 60 1.40 10.50 -9.68
N ALA A 61 2.39 11.33 -9.36
CA ALA A 61 2.71 11.71 -7.99
C ALA A 61 1.52 12.39 -7.29
N ASN A 62 0.79 13.26 -8.00
CA ASN A 62 -0.41 13.88 -7.49
C ASN A 62 -1.56 12.89 -7.24
N ARG A 63 -1.68 11.82 -8.04
CA ARG A 63 -2.66 10.75 -7.81
C ARG A 63 -2.32 9.93 -6.57
N PHE A 64 -1.06 9.53 -6.41
CA PHE A 64 -0.61 8.84 -5.22
C PHE A 64 -0.79 9.71 -3.96
N LYS A 65 -0.49 11.01 -4.03
CA LYS A 65 -0.76 11.96 -2.95
C LYS A 65 -2.22 11.89 -2.50
N LYS A 66 -3.18 11.98 -3.43
CA LYS A 66 -4.62 11.89 -3.13
C LYS A 66 -4.94 10.57 -2.41
N PHE A 67 -4.44 9.45 -2.92
CA PHE A 67 -4.64 8.13 -2.33
C PHE A 67 -4.20 8.08 -0.85
N PHE A 68 -2.96 8.47 -0.54
CA PHE A 68 -2.47 8.43 0.83
C PHE A 68 -3.09 9.50 1.74
N THR A 69 -3.54 10.63 1.18
CA THR A 69 -4.34 11.61 1.93
C THR A 69 -5.69 11.03 2.38
N PHE A 70 -6.34 10.16 1.58
CA PHE A 70 -7.53 9.42 2.04
C PHE A 70 -7.24 8.50 3.23
N LEU A 71 -6.00 8.08 3.41
CA LEU A 71 -5.56 7.31 4.57
C LEU A 71 -5.19 8.22 5.77
N SER A 72 -5.52 9.51 5.74
CA SER A 72 -5.18 10.49 6.79
C SER A 72 -3.69 10.64 7.05
N TYR A 73 -2.92 10.62 5.97
CA TYR A 73 -1.55 11.13 5.97
C TYR A 73 -1.52 12.54 5.40
N ASN A 74 -0.73 13.41 6.04
CA ASN A 74 -0.24 14.60 5.36
C ASN A 74 0.92 14.20 4.45
N ILE A 75 0.84 14.57 3.18
CA ILE A 75 1.77 14.12 2.14
C ILE A 75 2.49 15.31 1.52
N ALA A 76 3.81 15.29 1.60
CA ALA A 76 4.67 16.13 0.78
C ALA A 76 5.22 15.29 -0.39
N ILE A 77 5.02 15.78 -1.62
CA ILE A 77 5.65 15.18 -2.80
C ILE A 77 7.09 15.67 -2.83
N ASN A 78 8.01 14.73 -2.92
CA ASN A 78 9.44 14.96 -2.98
C ASN A 78 9.95 14.46 -4.33
N ILE A 79 10.17 15.40 -5.24
CA ILE A 79 10.80 15.14 -6.53
C ILE A 79 12.12 15.90 -6.51
N ASN A 80 13.21 15.16 -6.58
CA ASN A 80 14.54 15.75 -6.65
C ASN A 80 15.08 15.47 -8.05
N GLU A 81 15.35 16.54 -8.81
CA GLU A 81 15.84 16.46 -10.19
C GLU A 81 17.20 15.76 -10.29
N ASN A 82 17.98 15.73 -9.18
CA ASN A 82 19.29 15.08 -9.14
C ASN A 82 19.24 13.63 -8.62
N ASP A 83 18.05 13.08 -8.35
CA ASP A 83 17.85 11.77 -7.74
C ASP A 83 17.43 10.75 -8.82
N ASN A 84 18.40 9.96 -9.29
CA ASN A 84 18.15 8.89 -10.26
C ASN A 84 17.65 7.59 -9.61
N ASP A 85 17.60 7.54 -8.27
CA ASP A 85 17.27 6.32 -7.54
C ASP A 85 15.76 6.08 -7.46
N ARG A 86 14.96 7.14 -7.65
CA ARG A 86 13.48 7.07 -7.68
C ARG A 86 12.88 7.99 -8.73
N SER A 87 11.70 7.64 -9.22
CA SER A 87 10.93 8.55 -10.08
C SER A 87 10.35 9.70 -9.25
N PHE A 88 9.79 9.39 -8.08
CA PHE A 88 9.37 10.39 -7.09
C PHE A 88 9.27 9.76 -5.69
N GLY A 89 9.16 10.60 -4.66
CA GLY A 89 8.91 10.17 -3.30
C GLY A 89 7.74 10.88 -2.64
N LEU A 90 7.17 10.25 -1.62
CA LEU A 90 6.18 10.85 -0.73
C LEU A 90 6.66 10.78 0.71
N ASP A 91 6.76 11.95 1.35
CA ASP A 91 7.02 12.05 2.78
C ASP A 91 5.67 12.12 3.50
N CYS A 92 5.34 11.05 4.25
CA CYS A 92 4.03 10.83 4.85
C CYS A 92 4.10 11.03 6.37
N SER A 93 3.42 12.05 6.88
CA SER A 93 3.24 12.23 8.33
C SER A 93 1.87 11.74 8.76
N CYS A 94 1.86 10.79 9.71
CA CYS A 94 0.63 10.20 10.23
C CYS A 94 -0.09 11.22 11.12
N GLN A 95 -1.38 11.45 10.88
CA GLN A 95 -2.18 12.35 11.74
C GLN A 95 -2.73 11.65 12.99
N VAL A 96 -2.61 10.32 13.07
CA VAL A 96 -3.28 9.51 14.10
C VAL A 96 -2.34 9.25 15.29
N PHE A 97 -1.12 8.77 15.03
CA PHE A 97 -0.10 8.53 16.05
C PHE A 97 0.91 9.68 16.08
N ASN A 98 0.83 10.53 17.10
CA ASN A 98 1.67 11.73 17.22
C ASN A 98 2.75 11.62 18.30
N GLU A 99 2.73 10.54 19.10
CA GLU A 99 3.69 10.30 20.18
C GLU A 99 4.48 9.02 19.90
N PRO A 100 5.78 8.98 20.19
CA PRO A 100 6.59 7.76 20.14
C PRO A 100 6.14 6.83 21.26
N THR A 101 5.07 6.07 21.01
CA THR A 101 4.48 5.15 21.99
C THR A 101 5.02 3.73 21.86
N ILE A 102 5.77 3.45 20.79
CA ILE A 102 6.16 2.11 20.34
C ILE A 102 7.59 2.19 19.76
N THR A 103 8.36 1.12 19.92
CA THR A 103 9.77 1.03 19.52
C THR A 103 9.99 0.71 18.04
N GLU A 104 9.06 0.01 17.39
CA GLU A 104 9.18 -0.36 15.97
C GLU A 104 8.34 0.53 15.06
N HIS A 105 9.00 1.02 14.02
CA HIS A 105 8.42 1.94 13.05
C HIS A 105 8.69 1.49 11.63
N LEU A 106 7.66 1.50 10.79
CA LEU A 106 7.82 1.43 9.35
C LEU A 106 8.31 2.81 8.86
N ARG A 107 9.52 2.85 8.27
CA ARG A 107 10.16 4.11 7.84
C ARG A 107 10.20 4.25 6.34
N LEU A 108 10.38 3.15 5.61
CA LEU A 108 10.51 3.12 4.17
C LEU A 108 9.65 2.02 3.55
N LEU A 109 8.94 2.41 2.49
CA LEU A 109 8.29 1.51 1.56
C LEU A 109 8.68 1.93 0.13
N THR A 110 9.22 1.01 -0.64
CA THR A 110 9.50 1.20 -2.06
C THR A 110 8.43 0.48 -2.87
N ILE A 111 7.85 1.18 -3.85
CA ILE A 111 6.85 0.65 -4.79
C ILE A 111 7.42 0.81 -6.20
N ASN A 112 7.48 -0.29 -6.94
CA ASN A 112 7.88 -0.31 -8.34
C ASN A 112 6.64 -0.62 -9.19
N LEU A 113 6.27 0.31 -10.06
CA LEU A 113 5.20 0.15 -11.04
C LEU A 113 5.81 -0.12 -12.41
N TYR A 114 5.60 -1.31 -12.92
CA TYR A 114 6.07 -1.77 -14.22
C TYR A 114 4.95 -1.69 -15.25
N LEU A 115 5.31 -1.27 -16.46
CA LEU A 115 4.58 -1.51 -17.70
C LEU A 115 5.54 -2.14 -18.70
N VAL A 116 5.19 -3.32 -19.20
CA VAL A 116 5.83 -3.94 -20.37
C VAL A 116 4.83 -3.90 -21.51
N THR A 117 5.20 -3.25 -22.61
CA THR A 117 4.33 -3.03 -23.76
C THR A 117 5.14 -3.02 -25.06
N SER A 118 4.56 -3.60 -26.11
CA SER A 118 5.04 -3.48 -27.48
C SER A 118 4.41 -2.32 -28.25
N LEU A 119 3.49 -1.57 -27.62
CA LEU A 119 2.81 -0.45 -28.26
C LEU A 119 3.76 0.76 -28.34
N PRO A 120 3.79 1.46 -29.49
CA PRO A 120 4.61 2.67 -29.63
C PRO A 120 4.02 3.85 -28.86
N THR A 121 2.71 3.84 -28.61
CA THR A 121 1.97 4.87 -27.87
C THR A 121 0.87 4.21 -27.04
N PHE A 122 0.52 4.81 -25.92
CA PHE A 122 -0.59 4.39 -25.06
C PHE A 122 -1.29 5.62 -24.50
N GLU A 123 -2.58 5.50 -24.21
CA GLU A 123 -3.34 6.56 -23.55
C GLU A 123 -2.96 6.62 -22.07
N PHE A 124 -2.78 7.83 -21.56
CA PHE A 124 -2.44 8.05 -20.16
C PHE A 124 -3.55 7.55 -19.22
N ASP A 125 -4.82 7.73 -19.59
CA ASP A 125 -5.95 7.30 -18.78
C ASP A 125 -5.97 5.77 -18.60
N ASP A 126 -5.68 5.00 -19.67
CA ASP A 126 -5.54 3.53 -19.60
C ASP A 126 -4.41 3.10 -18.66
N LEU A 127 -3.27 3.78 -18.71
CA LEU A 127 -2.14 3.53 -17.81
C LEU A 127 -2.55 3.73 -16.35
N ILE A 128 -3.23 4.85 -16.07
CA ILE A 128 -3.68 5.20 -14.72
C ILE A 128 -4.75 4.25 -14.21
N GLU A 129 -5.71 3.84 -15.04
CA GLU A 129 -6.73 2.88 -14.64
C GLU A 129 -6.10 1.56 -14.15
N ASN A 130 -5.17 1.03 -14.94
CA ASN A 130 -4.50 -0.23 -14.64
C ASN A 130 -3.60 -0.14 -13.39
N TRP A 131 -2.88 0.97 -13.21
CA TRP A 131 -2.10 1.18 -11.99
C TRP A 131 -2.98 1.43 -10.76
N ASN A 132 -4.11 2.13 -10.88
CA ASN A 132 -5.06 2.29 -9.78
C ASN A 132 -5.64 0.94 -9.34
N TYR A 133 -5.91 0.04 -10.29
CA TYR A 133 -6.34 -1.32 -9.97
C TYR A 133 -5.27 -2.07 -9.17
N LEU A 134 -4.01 -2.01 -9.62
CA LEU A 134 -2.89 -2.64 -8.92
C LEU A 134 -2.67 -2.05 -7.52
N LEU A 135 -2.73 -0.72 -7.38
CA LEU A 135 -2.61 -0.02 -6.10
C LEU A 135 -3.74 -0.37 -5.15
N SER A 136 -4.98 -0.47 -5.65
CA SER A 136 -6.13 -0.87 -4.83
C SER A 136 -5.97 -2.32 -4.34
N SER A 137 -5.52 -3.21 -5.22
CA SER A 137 -5.25 -4.61 -4.88
C SER A 137 -4.11 -4.73 -3.85
N TRP A 138 -3.03 -3.98 -4.07
CA TRP A 138 -1.91 -3.88 -3.15
C TRP A 138 -2.34 -3.33 -1.79
N TYR A 139 -3.16 -2.27 -1.76
CA TYR A 139 -3.68 -1.68 -0.53
C TYR A 139 -4.46 -2.69 0.30
N LEU A 140 -5.41 -3.41 -0.31
CA LEU A 140 -6.19 -4.42 0.39
C LEU A 140 -5.31 -5.52 1.00
N TYR A 141 -4.20 -5.86 0.34
CA TYR A 141 -3.21 -6.78 0.89
C TYR A 141 -2.40 -6.15 2.03
N ILE A 142 -1.76 -5.00 1.80
CA ILE A 142 -0.83 -4.39 2.75
C ILE A 142 -1.53 -3.90 4.02
N GLU A 143 -2.81 -3.52 3.93
CA GLU A 143 -3.64 -3.20 5.09
C GLU A 143 -3.69 -4.37 6.09
N THR A 144 -3.75 -5.61 5.60
CA THR A 144 -3.75 -6.79 6.48
C THR A 144 -2.38 -7.10 7.09
N GLN A 145 -1.30 -6.68 6.42
CA GLN A 145 0.06 -6.92 6.89
C GLN A 145 0.50 -5.87 7.91
N PHE A 146 0.14 -4.61 7.69
CA PHE A 146 0.49 -3.49 8.55
C PHE A 146 -0.75 -2.62 8.81
N PRO A 147 -1.74 -3.11 9.58
CA PRO A 147 -2.99 -2.39 9.80
C PRO A 147 -2.77 -1.06 10.52
N PHE A 148 -1.80 -0.97 11.43
CA PHE A 148 -1.45 0.28 12.08
C PHE A 148 -0.78 1.30 11.14
N CYS A 149 -0.30 0.87 9.97
CA CYS A 149 0.30 1.75 8.94
C CYS A 149 -0.65 2.08 7.79
N PHE A 150 -1.52 1.16 7.38
CA PHE A 150 -2.35 1.41 6.19
C PHE A 150 -3.85 1.47 6.47
N SER A 151 -4.34 0.88 7.57
CA SER A 151 -5.76 0.97 7.92
C SER A 151 -6.08 2.28 8.66
N TYR A 152 -6.76 3.21 8.00
CA TYR A 152 -7.27 4.42 8.67
C TYR A 152 -8.19 4.07 9.85
N ILE A 153 -9.12 3.13 9.62
CA ILE A 153 -10.07 2.67 10.63
C ILE A 153 -9.33 1.95 11.75
N GLY A 154 -8.42 1.03 11.42
CA GLY A 154 -7.60 0.33 12.39
C GLY A 154 -6.76 1.26 13.27
N ARG A 155 -6.11 2.27 12.68
CA ARG A 155 -5.38 3.30 13.44
C ARG A 155 -6.27 4.08 14.37
N SER A 156 -7.44 4.53 13.90
CA SER A 156 -8.37 5.32 14.71
C SER A 156 -8.90 4.50 15.89
N TYR A 157 -9.26 3.25 15.64
CA TYR A 157 -9.65 2.28 16.66
C TYR A 157 -8.53 2.08 17.71
N THR A 158 -7.30 1.90 17.24
CA THR A 158 -6.13 1.71 18.10
C THR A 158 -5.86 2.92 18.98
N LYS A 159 -5.85 4.12 18.40
CA LYS A 159 -5.64 5.37 19.15
C LYS A 159 -6.64 5.53 20.29
N MET A 160 -7.92 5.28 20.01
CA MET A 160 -8.97 5.39 21.00
C MET A 160 -8.81 4.38 22.14
N ASN A 161 -8.53 3.11 21.81
CA ASN A 161 -8.37 2.07 22.82
C ASN A 161 -7.09 2.25 23.64
N LEU A 162 -5.98 2.63 23.00
CA LEU A 162 -4.75 2.94 23.72
C LEU A 162 -4.96 4.12 24.67
N PHE A 163 -5.62 5.20 24.25
CA PHE A 163 -5.92 6.33 25.13
C PHE A 163 -6.66 5.89 26.40
N TRP A 164 -7.74 5.12 26.26
CA TRP A 164 -8.53 4.66 27.40
C TRP A 164 -7.76 3.67 28.26
N TYR A 165 -6.98 2.78 27.65
CA TYR A 165 -6.14 1.86 28.40
C TYR A 165 -5.11 2.61 29.26
N LYS A 166 -4.36 3.55 28.66
CA LYS A 166 -3.39 4.37 29.39
C LYS A 166 -4.06 5.09 30.56
N LYS A 167 -5.21 5.72 30.29
CA LYS A 167 -5.96 6.46 31.29
C LYS A 167 -6.41 5.58 32.45
N LEU A 168 -6.90 4.38 32.17
CA LEU A 168 -7.31 3.41 33.19
C LEU A 168 -6.12 2.90 34.01
N MET A 169 -4.98 2.60 33.37
CA MET A 169 -3.77 2.18 34.09
C MET A 169 -3.26 3.25 35.06
N ILE A 170 -3.25 4.52 34.64
CA ILE A 170 -2.75 5.63 35.45
C ILE A 170 -3.79 6.03 36.52
N ASP A 171 -5.02 6.34 36.12
CA ASP A 171 -6.01 6.96 37.01
C ASP A 171 -6.65 5.97 38.00
N VAL A 172 -6.71 4.68 37.65
CA VAL A 172 -7.41 3.66 38.46
C VAL A 172 -6.43 2.70 39.11
N PHE A 173 -5.41 2.27 38.38
CA PHE A 173 -4.45 1.28 38.87
C PHE A 173 -3.15 1.90 39.39
N GLU A 174 -2.93 3.20 39.20
CA GLU A 174 -1.70 3.91 39.60
C GLU A 174 -0.43 3.27 39.03
N ILE A 175 -0.53 2.66 37.85
CA ILE A 175 0.58 2.02 37.12
C ILE A 175 0.97 2.92 35.95
N GLU A 176 2.19 3.48 36.02
CA GLU A 176 2.74 4.32 34.95
C GLU A 176 3.49 3.53 33.87
N ASP A 177 4.03 2.36 34.23
CA ASP A 177 4.79 1.50 33.32
C ASP A 177 3.96 0.26 32.95
N PHE A 178 3.34 0.29 31.77
CA PHE A 178 2.50 -0.78 31.26
C PHE A 178 2.91 -1.24 29.86
N GLU A 179 2.74 -2.54 29.60
CA GLU A 179 3.17 -3.18 28.36
C GLU A 179 2.23 -2.89 27.19
N VAL A 180 2.49 -1.79 26.47
CA VAL A 180 1.73 -1.38 25.27
C VAL A 180 1.72 -2.48 24.18
N VAL A 181 2.80 -3.26 24.06
CA VAL A 181 2.96 -4.28 23.01
C VAL A 181 1.86 -5.36 23.08
N LYS A 182 1.54 -5.87 24.27
CA LYS A 182 0.50 -6.91 24.43
C LYS A 182 -0.87 -6.42 23.96
N ILE A 183 -1.16 -5.15 24.16
CA ILE A 183 -2.43 -4.56 23.71
C ILE A 183 -2.45 -4.37 22.21
N LEU A 184 -1.33 -3.97 21.62
CA LEU A 184 -1.23 -3.90 20.17
C LEU A 184 -1.44 -5.27 19.52
N GLU A 185 -0.97 -6.36 20.12
CA GLU A 185 -1.25 -7.71 19.63
C GLU A 185 -2.75 -8.02 19.64
N ILE A 186 -3.45 -7.69 20.74
CA ILE A 186 -4.91 -7.87 20.85
C ILE A 186 -5.64 -7.03 19.80
N LEU A 187 -5.30 -5.74 19.71
CA LEU A 187 -5.92 -4.80 18.77
C LEU A 187 -5.63 -5.17 17.31
N TYR A 188 -4.41 -5.66 17.02
CA TYR A 188 -4.03 -6.14 15.70
C TYR A 188 -4.99 -7.26 15.25
N ASN A 189 -5.15 -8.29 16.08
CA ASN A 189 -6.02 -9.43 15.77
C ASN A 189 -7.46 -8.98 15.51
N GLU A 190 -7.98 -8.08 16.36
CA GLU A 190 -9.33 -7.57 16.19
C GLU A 190 -9.50 -6.73 14.92
N ILE A 191 -8.51 -5.91 14.56
CA ILE A 191 -8.53 -5.12 13.34
C ILE A 191 -8.55 -6.03 12.11
N ILE A 192 -7.70 -7.05 12.05
CA ILE A 192 -7.64 -7.99 10.94
C ILE A 192 -8.96 -8.75 10.79
N GLU A 193 -9.58 -9.14 11.90
CA GLU A 193 -10.83 -9.89 11.90
C GLU A 193 -12.02 -9.04 11.42
N LYS A 194 -12.12 -7.77 11.88
CA LYS A 194 -13.36 -6.98 11.77
C LYS A 194 -13.22 -5.65 11.04
N TYR A 195 -12.08 -4.98 11.13
CA TYR A 195 -11.96 -3.56 10.81
C TYR A 195 -11.11 -3.22 9.58
N THR A 196 -10.55 -4.23 8.90
CA THR A 196 -9.94 -4.01 7.57
C THR A 196 -11.01 -3.68 6.52
N VAL A 197 -10.64 -2.91 5.49
CA VAL A 197 -11.59 -2.47 4.44
C VAL A 197 -12.24 -3.67 3.76
N ALA A 198 -11.47 -4.71 3.45
CA ALA A 198 -12.00 -5.94 2.84
C ALA A 198 -13.10 -6.58 3.71
N LYS A 199 -12.92 -6.63 5.03
CA LYS A 199 -13.92 -7.17 5.96
C LYS A 199 -15.17 -6.30 6.01
N LEU A 200 -14.99 -4.98 6.14
CA LEU A 200 -16.10 -4.03 6.18
C LEU A 200 -16.92 -4.00 4.90
N LEU A 201 -16.30 -4.17 3.73
CA LEU A 201 -17.02 -4.26 2.47
C LEU A 201 -17.80 -5.57 2.35
N THR A 202 -17.25 -6.66 2.88
CA THR A 202 -17.92 -7.97 2.93
C THR A 202 -19.14 -7.92 3.86
N THR A 203 -19.00 -7.36 5.07
CA THR A 203 -20.12 -7.25 6.02
C THR A 203 -21.23 -6.32 5.53
N ASN A 204 -20.89 -5.33 4.71
CA ASN A 204 -21.86 -4.41 4.11
C ASN A 204 -22.43 -4.89 2.77
N ASN A 205 -22.21 -6.16 2.38
CA ASN A 205 -22.64 -6.73 1.10
C ASN A 205 -22.16 -5.94 -0.14
N LYS A 206 -21.09 -5.15 -0.01
CA LYS A 206 -20.48 -4.40 -1.12
C LYS A 206 -19.41 -5.22 -1.85
N LEU A 207 -18.88 -6.24 -1.20
CA LEU A 207 -18.01 -7.24 -1.79
C LEU A 207 -18.76 -8.57 -1.75
N SER A 208 -19.27 -9.01 -2.91
CA SER A 208 -19.92 -10.31 -3.02
C SER A 208 -18.87 -11.41 -2.84
N ARG A 209 -19.22 -12.46 -2.10
CA ARG A 209 -18.40 -13.68 -2.08
C ARG A 209 -18.37 -14.23 -3.50
N TYR A 210 -17.18 -14.53 -3.99
CA TYR A 210 -16.90 -14.94 -5.38
C TYR A 210 -17.76 -16.12 -5.86
N ASP A 211 -18.36 -16.89 -4.95
CA ASP A 211 -19.14 -18.09 -5.26
C ASP A 211 -20.61 -17.85 -5.65
N GLU A 212 -21.21 -16.68 -5.40
CA GLU A 212 -22.66 -16.52 -5.56
C GLU A 212 -23.13 -15.88 -6.89
N THR A 213 -22.23 -15.26 -7.67
CA THR A 213 -22.64 -14.45 -8.84
C THR A 213 -22.09 -14.93 -10.19
N PHE A 214 -21.14 -15.88 -10.23
CA PHE A 214 -20.54 -16.35 -11.49
C PHE A 214 -21.42 -17.25 -12.37
N LYS A 215 -22.69 -17.48 -12.00
CA LYS A 215 -23.63 -18.24 -12.85
C LYS A 215 -24.24 -17.43 -14.01
N ARG A 216 -23.98 -16.14 -14.16
CA ARG A 216 -24.58 -15.35 -15.24
C ARG A 216 -23.68 -14.23 -15.74
N ARG A 217 -22.84 -14.54 -16.75
CA ARG A 217 -22.71 -13.79 -18.02
C ARG A 217 -21.54 -14.34 -18.84
N ASP A 218 -21.84 -15.36 -19.63
CA ASP A 218 -21.11 -15.57 -20.89
C ASP A 218 -21.45 -14.43 -21.84
N ARG A 219 -20.41 -13.78 -22.38
CA ARG A 219 -20.17 -13.43 -23.80
C ARG A 219 -19.39 -12.11 -23.92
N TYR A 220 -18.11 -12.25 -24.27
CA TYR A 220 -17.19 -11.21 -24.78
C TYR A 220 -16.71 -10.12 -23.80
N THR A 221 -15.94 -10.52 -22.79
CA THR A 221 -14.77 -9.75 -22.31
C THR A 221 -13.75 -10.74 -21.74
N THR A 222 -12.72 -11.10 -22.51
CA THR A 222 -11.58 -11.86 -21.98
C THR A 222 -10.66 -10.93 -21.19
N SER A 223 -11.15 -10.38 -20.08
CA SER A 223 -10.30 -9.96 -18.96
C SER A 223 -10.13 -11.18 -18.05
N VAL A 224 -9.25 -12.08 -18.46
CA VAL A 224 -8.80 -13.17 -17.59
C VAL A 224 -7.91 -12.52 -16.52
N VAL A 225 -8.53 -12.00 -15.47
CA VAL A 225 -7.86 -11.57 -14.23
C VAL A 225 -7.43 -12.83 -13.50
N LYS A 226 -6.23 -13.31 -13.81
CA LYS A 226 -5.56 -14.32 -13.00
C LYS A 226 -4.40 -13.65 -12.29
N SER A 227 -4.56 -13.40 -11.00
CA SER A 227 -3.44 -13.12 -10.12
C SER A 227 -2.66 -14.41 -9.93
N TYR A 228 -1.58 -14.58 -10.68
CA TYR A 228 -0.64 -15.68 -10.44
C TYR A 228 0.45 -15.20 -9.47
N PRO A 229 0.71 -15.92 -8.37
CA PRO A 229 1.94 -15.74 -7.63
C PRO A 229 3.10 -16.19 -8.51
N VAL A 230 3.87 -15.24 -9.06
CA VAL A 230 5.08 -15.55 -9.82
C VAL A 230 6.18 -15.94 -8.83
N ARG A 231 6.50 -17.24 -8.76
CA ARG A 231 7.77 -17.70 -8.18
C ARG A 231 8.86 -17.53 -9.24
N ILE A 232 9.84 -16.69 -8.96
CA ILE A 232 11.07 -16.64 -9.76
C ILE A 232 11.84 -17.92 -9.43
N LEU A 233 11.97 -18.82 -10.41
CA LEU A 233 12.92 -19.92 -10.35
C LEU A 233 14.31 -19.28 -10.36
N LYS A 234 15.12 -19.58 -9.36
CA LYS A 234 16.56 -19.25 -9.40
C LYS A 234 17.20 -20.21 -10.40
N ASP A 235 18.17 -19.73 -11.17
CA ASP A 235 18.95 -20.49 -12.15
C ASP A 235 19.77 -21.67 -11.57
N GLU A 236 19.50 -22.10 -10.33
CA GLU A 236 20.14 -23.26 -9.68
C GLU A 236 19.36 -24.57 -9.90
N GLU A 237 18.27 -24.57 -10.69
CA GLU A 237 17.52 -25.79 -11.06
C GLU A 237 17.62 -26.15 -12.55
N LEU A 238 18.62 -25.60 -13.26
CA LEU A 238 19.01 -26.03 -14.61
C LEU A 238 20.45 -26.55 -14.59
N ASP A 239 20.67 -27.63 -13.84
CA ASP A 239 21.76 -28.60 -14.04
C ASP A 239 21.19 -30.02 -13.92
#